data_AF-A0A918GPZ6-F1
#
_entry.id   AF-A0A918GPZ6-F1
#
_cell.length_a   1.000
_cell.length_b   1.000
_cell.length_c   1.000
_cell.angle_alpha   90.00
_cell.angle_beta   90.00
_cell.angle_gamma   90.00
#
_symmetry.space_group_name_H-M   'P 1'
#
loop_
_entity.id
_entity.type
_entity.pdbx_description
1 polymer ?
#
loop_
_entity_poly.entity_id
_entity_poly.type
_entity_poly.pdbx_seq_one_letter_code
_entity_poly.pdbx_strand_id
1 'polypeptide(L)'
;MRAPLRPRDFWIAPPLAHAFADRDMGALVRAYRYHPVHGHRALSQETVARWLGISQSQLSRVESGRNRVDTLSKLVHYARVLRIPADLLWFDLPEEAPRFPREGEVVALPGGPLVPAASSSTSSLLADSLLRALDLHAVTDNLAGPRALLALIPHQRRYVEERLSSARGADRAALLRVAARYAEFEGWVYQDSGALDDAMRSSHEASDYAREVGDASLSSYILMRRSNIAGEAGRHQLALRLAESALAYSDRISPTLRALALRQQAHVHARRRDAGSCERALAVAFDLAERAPEPSGALGSYCTPAYLQMEAADCWIELGRPEVAIGALRGSLARWEPQYRRDLGVCLARLSLAHAAGSQPEHAVEVARSCVALAAETRSHRVIALLTRVGDRLRTMRAGEHIRTMETLLRPLRLGTGERGVHDHHGDVRR
;
A
#
# COMPACT_ATOMS: atom_id res chain seq x y z
N MET A 1 -7.36 -46.45 15.48
CA MET A 1 -8.20 -47.29 14.59
C MET A 1 -9.47 -46.52 14.25
N ARG A 2 -9.90 -46.50 12.98
CA ARG A 2 -11.14 -45.82 12.53
C ARG A 2 -12.22 -46.85 12.21
N ALA A 3 -13.49 -46.45 12.18
CA ALA A 3 -14.57 -47.32 11.73
C ALA A 3 -14.35 -47.76 10.26
N PRO A 4 -14.51 -49.06 9.94
CA PRO A 4 -14.33 -49.57 8.58
C PRO A 4 -15.44 -49.08 7.63
N LEU A 5 -15.10 -48.92 6.34
CA LEU A 5 -16.09 -48.69 5.28
C LEU A 5 -16.98 -49.92 5.12
N ARG A 6 -18.28 -49.71 4.94
CA ARG A 6 -19.27 -50.77 4.77
C ARG A 6 -20.05 -50.59 3.47
N PRO A 7 -20.32 -51.67 2.72
CA PRO A 7 -21.11 -51.62 1.48
C PRO A 7 -22.56 -51.24 1.80
N ARG A 8 -23.33 -50.81 0.79
CA ARG A 8 -24.72 -50.36 0.99
C ARG A 8 -25.61 -51.43 1.62
N ASP A 9 -25.44 -52.69 1.21
CA ASP A 9 -26.22 -53.84 1.70
C ASP A 9 -26.10 -54.05 3.22
N PHE A 10 -24.98 -53.63 3.82
CA PHE A 10 -24.81 -53.64 5.27
C PHE A 10 -25.80 -52.70 5.96
N TRP A 11 -26.00 -51.49 5.42
CA TRP A 11 -26.81 -50.46 6.07
C TRP A 11 -28.31 -50.68 5.96
N ILE A 12 -28.74 -51.44 4.95
CA ILE A 12 -30.15 -51.82 4.73
C ILE A 12 -30.52 -53.14 5.42
N ALA A 13 -29.60 -53.78 6.14
CA ALA A 13 -29.90 -54.99 6.91
C ALA A 13 -30.97 -54.71 7.98
N PRO A 14 -31.89 -55.66 8.27
CA PRO A 14 -33.09 -55.36 9.04
C PRO A 14 -32.86 -54.62 10.37
N PRO A 15 -31.90 -55.01 11.24
CA PRO A 15 -31.69 -54.30 12.50
C PRO A 15 -31.25 -52.83 12.35
N LEU A 16 -30.50 -52.52 11.28
CA LEU A 16 -30.07 -51.16 10.97
C LEU A 16 -31.21 -50.37 10.30
N ALA A 17 -31.93 -50.98 9.36
CA ALA A 17 -33.08 -50.37 8.70
C ALA A 17 -34.17 -49.94 9.70
N HIS A 18 -34.47 -50.77 10.70
CA HIS A 18 -35.42 -50.40 11.78
C HIS A 18 -34.90 -49.21 12.60
N ALA A 19 -33.61 -49.22 12.98
CA ALA A 19 -33.03 -48.11 13.73
C ALA A 19 -33.04 -46.76 12.97
N PHE A 20 -32.89 -46.80 11.64
CA PHE A 20 -33.08 -45.63 10.78
C PHE A 20 -34.53 -45.15 10.77
N ALA A 21 -35.50 -46.08 10.61
CA ALA A 21 -36.92 -45.76 10.61
C ALA A 21 -37.39 -45.16 11.95
N ASP A 22 -36.89 -45.71 13.06
CA ASP A 22 -37.21 -45.29 14.43
C ASP A 22 -36.44 -44.02 14.86
N ARG A 23 -35.52 -43.53 14.01
CA ARG A 23 -34.68 -42.35 14.26
C ARG A 23 -33.88 -42.47 15.57
N ASP A 24 -33.40 -43.68 15.86
CA ASP A 24 -32.68 -44.00 17.09
C ASP A 24 -31.20 -44.31 16.79
N MET A 25 -30.36 -43.30 17.01
CA MET A 25 -28.92 -43.41 16.84
C MET A 25 -28.28 -44.40 17.83
N GLY A 26 -28.85 -44.61 19.02
CA GLY A 26 -28.34 -45.58 19.98
C GLY A 26 -28.60 -47.02 19.54
N ALA A 27 -29.82 -47.28 19.05
CA ALA A 27 -30.18 -48.55 18.42
C ALA A 27 -29.32 -48.82 17.17
N LEU A 28 -29.04 -47.78 16.38
CA LEU A 28 -28.19 -47.88 15.19
C LEU A 28 -26.75 -48.28 15.54
N VAL A 29 -26.13 -47.63 16.53
CA VAL A 29 -24.76 -47.96 16.97
C VAL A 29 -24.69 -49.39 17.50
N ARG A 30 -25.74 -49.83 18.23
CA ARG A 30 -25.87 -51.21 18.70
C ARG A 30 -25.99 -52.18 17.53
N ALA A 31 -26.90 -51.93 16.59
CA ALA A 31 -27.11 -52.78 15.42
C ALA A 31 -25.84 -52.88 14.55
N TYR A 32 -25.11 -51.77 14.38
CA TYR A 32 -23.80 -51.75 13.73
C TYR A 32 -22.83 -52.72 14.41
N ARG A 33 -22.67 -52.63 15.74
CA ARG A 33 -21.71 -53.46 16.48
C ARG A 33 -22.00 -54.95 16.40
N TYR A 34 -23.27 -55.34 16.40
CA TYR A 34 -23.74 -56.72 16.37
C TYR A 34 -23.93 -57.27 14.97
N HIS A 35 -23.64 -56.49 13.93
CA HIS A 35 -23.84 -56.94 12.56
C HIS A 35 -22.94 -58.16 12.22
N PRO A 36 -23.48 -59.22 11.59
CA PRO A 36 -22.73 -60.46 11.32
C PRO A 36 -21.43 -60.30 10.52
N VAL A 37 -21.31 -59.22 9.75
CA VAL A 37 -20.09 -58.86 8.99
C VAL A 37 -18.84 -58.68 9.87
N HIS A 38 -19.01 -58.50 11.18
CA HIS A 38 -17.91 -58.40 12.14
C HIS A 38 -17.39 -59.77 12.60
N GLY A 39 -18.00 -60.86 12.13
CA GLY A 39 -17.70 -62.23 12.54
C GLY A 39 -18.56 -62.68 13.73
N HIS A 40 -18.16 -63.77 14.38
CA HIS A 40 -18.92 -64.39 15.48
C HIS A 40 -18.99 -63.55 16.76
N ARG A 41 -18.19 -62.49 16.88
CA ARG A 41 -18.19 -61.58 18.03
C ARG A 41 -18.53 -60.17 17.58
N ALA A 42 -19.48 -59.55 18.26
CA ALA A 42 -19.77 -58.14 18.10
C ALA A 42 -18.53 -57.30 18.43
N LEU A 43 -18.38 -56.15 17.76
CA LEU A 43 -17.35 -55.16 18.13
C LEU A 43 -17.51 -54.79 19.61
N SER A 44 -16.42 -54.58 20.35
CA SER A 44 -16.52 -54.17 21.76
C SER A 44 -17.05 -52.73 21.88
N GLN A 45 -17.78 -52.43 22.97
CA GLN A 45 -18.20 -51.05 23.26
C GLN A 45 -16.99 -50.12 23.36
N GLU A 46 -15.89 -50.60 23.94
CA GLU A 46 -14.66 -49.82 24.05
C GLU A 46 -14.10 -49.38 22.70
N THR A 47 -14.16 -50.26 21.68
CA THR A 47 -13.68 -49.97 20.33
C THR A 47 -14.50 -48.86 19.68
N VAL A 48 -15.83 -48.98 19.75
CA VAL A 48 -16.74 -48.00 19.12
C VAL A 48 -16.78 -46.69 19.90
N ALA A 49 -16.70 -46.75 21.23
CA ALA A 49 -16.61 -45.55 22.08
C ALA A 49 -15.35 -44.75 21.76
N ARG A 50 -14.22 -45.43 21.52
CA ARG A 50 -12.97 -44.81 21.08
C ARG A 50 -13.09 -44.14 19.71
N TRP A 51 -13.85 -44.71 18.77
CA TRP A 51 -14.12 -44.05 17.49
C TRP A 51 -14.96 -42.78 17.67
N LEU A 52 -15.99 -42.87 18.48
CA LEU A 52 -16.95 -41.78 18.74
C LEU A 52 -16.38 -40.69 19.67
N GLY A 53 -15.21 -40.90 20.29
CA GLY A 53 -14.61 -39.95 21.22
C GLY A 53 -15.36 -39.82 22.55
N ILE A 54 -16.02 -40.90 22.98
CA ILE A 54 -16.78 -40.97 24.24
C ILE A 54 -16.26 -42.10 25.13
N SER A 55 -16.66 -42.11 26.40
CA SER A 55 -16.34 -43.23 27.31
C SER A 55 -17.18 -44.47 27.01
N GLN A 56 -16.65 -45.66 27.33
CA GLN A 56 -17.38 -46.92 27.18
C GLN A 56 -18.70 -46.94 27.98
N SER A 57 -18.71 -46.34 29.18
CA SER A 57 -19.93 -46.22 30.00
C SER A 57 -20.98 -45.28 29.40
N GLN A 58 -20.55 -44.21 28.71
CA GLN A 58 -21.45 -43.36 27.92
C GLN A 58 -22.04 -44.11 26.74
N LEU A 59 -21.24 -44.87 26.00
CA LEU A 59 -21.74 -45.67 24.88
C LEU A 59 -22.77 -46.71 25.35
N SER A 60 -22.51 -47.38 26.48
CA SER A 60 -23.46 -48.34 27.06
C SER A 60 -24.81 -47.70 27.40
N ARG A 61 -24.81 -46.46 27.94
CA ARG A 61 -26.05 -45.71 28.20
C ARG A 61 -26.77 -45.28 26.92
N VAL A 62 -26.02 -44.97 25.86
CA VAL A 62 -26.58 -44.64 24.54
C VAL A 62 -27.27 -45.86 23.92
N GLU A 63 -26.61 -47.03 23.90
CA GLU A 63 -27.16 -48.26 23.31
C GLU A 63 -28.31 -48.89 24.10
N SER A 64 -28.47 -48.53 25.38
CA SER A 64 -29.56 -48.98 26.24
C SER A 64 -30.74 -48.00 26.27
N GLY A 65 -30.67 -46.90 25.52
CA GLY A 65 -31.71 -45.87 25.48
C GLY A 65 -31.75 -44.94 26.70
N ARG A 66 -30.89 -45.15 27.71
CA ARG A 66 -30.81 -44.29 28.92
C ARG A 66 -30.19 -42.91 28.64
N ASN A 67 -29.54 -42.73 27.49
CA ASN A 67 -28.96 -41.46 27.05
C ASN A 67 -29.19 -41.29 25.55
N ARG A 68 -30.30 -40.65 25.16
CA ARG A 68 -30.62 -40.45 23.75
C ARG A 68 -29.65 -39.46 23.10
N VAL A 69 -29.29 -39.72 21.84
CA VAL A 69 -28.49 -38.82 21.02
C VAL A 69 -29.46 -38.03 20.15
N ASP A 70 -29.92 -36.89 20.65
CA ASP A 70 -30.92 -36.03 20.02
C ASP A 70 -30.34 -34.71 19.48
N THR A 71 -29.20 -34.29 20.01
CA THR A 71 -28.51 -33.07 19.57
C THR A 71 -27.95 -33.25 18.16
N LEU A 72 -28.32 -32.38 17.22
CA LEU A 72 -27.87 -32.43 15.81
C LEU A 72 -26.34 -32.55 15.69
N SER A 73 -25.56 -31.81 16.49
CA SER A 73 -24.10 -31.89 16.48
C SER A 73 -23.56 -33.29 16.82
N LYS A 74 -24.21 -34.01 17.75
CA LYS A 74 -23.82 -35.38 18.11
C LYS A 74 -24.27 -36.38 17.05
N LEU A 75 -25.45 -36.19 16.48
CA LEU A 75 -25.96 -37.00 15.36
C LEU A 75 -25.01 -36.91 14.15
N VAL A 76 -24.64 -35.69 13.74
CA VAL A 76 -23.68 -35.42 12.66
C VAL A 76 -22.32 -36.05 12.97
N HIS A 77 -21.82 -35.89 14.20
CA HIS A 77 -20.54 -36.49 14.62
C HIS A 77 -20.57 -38.02 14.50
N TYR A 78 -21.61 -38.68 15.02
CA TYR A 78 -21.71 -40.14 15.01
C TYR A 78 -21.85 -40.67 13.59
N ALA A 79 -22.67 -40.03 12.76
CA ALA A 79 -22.83 -40.39 11.36
C ALA A 79 -21.53 -40.28 10.56
N ARG A 80 -20.76 -39.19 10.76
CA ARG A 80 -19.45 -39.00 10.11
C ARG A 80 -18.42 -40.03 10.58
N VAL A 81 -18.35 -40.30 11.89
CA VAL A 81 -17.40 -41.26 12.46
C VAL A 81 -17.67 -42.68 11.97
N LEU A 82 -18.94 -43.10 11.96
CA LEU A 82 -19.37 -44.43 11.49
C LEU A 82 -19.48 -44.53 9.98
N ARG A 83 -19.36 -43.41 9.26
CA ARG A 83 -19.46 -43.30 7.80
C ARG A 83 -20.80 -43.81 7.27
N ILE A 84 -21.88 -43.35 7.91
CA ILE A 84 -23.24 -43.67 7.52
C ILE A 84 -23.56 -42.96 6.19
N PRO A 85 -24.14 -43.66 5.19
CA PRO A 85 -24.59 -43.04 3.95
C PRO A 85 -25.60 -41.91 4.22
N ALA A 86 -25.37 -40.74 3.62
CA ALA A 86 -26.17 -39.54 3.88
C ALA A 86 -27.65 -39.71 3.50
N ASP A 87 -27.93 -40.50 2.47
CA ASP A 87 -29.28 -40.81 1.98
C ASP A 87 -30.14 -41.64 2.95
N LEU A 88 -29.51 -42.27 3.95
CA LEU A 88 -30.20 -43.07 4.97
C LEU A 88 -30.48 -42.28 6.27
N LEU A 89 -29.89 -41.11 6.43
CA LEU A 89 -30.04 -40.30 7.63
C LEU A 89 -31.40 -39.58 7.61
N TRP A 90 -32.04 -39.51 8.78
CA TRP A 90 -33.28 -38.74 8.98
C TRP A 90 -33.01 -37.24 9.26
N PHE A 91 -31.80 -36.77 8.97
CA PHE A 91 -31.34 -35.40 9.17
C PHE A 91 -30.25 -35.07 8.13
N ASP A 92 -30.10 -33.79 7.82
CA ASP A 92 -29.11 -33.33 6.85
C ASP A 92 -27.71 -33.26 7.46
N LEU A 93 -26.72 -33.78 6.74
CA LEU A 93 -25.31 -33.53 7.05
C LEU A 93 -24.95 -32.14 6.50
N PRO A 94 -24.50 -31.20 7.34
CA PRO A 94 -24.02 -29.91 6.83
C PRO A 94 -22.84 -30.16 5.88
N GLU A 95 -22.84 -29.47 4.74
CA GLU A 95 -21.72 -29.51 3.79
C GLU A 95 -20.40 -29.27 4.53
N GLU A 96 -19.39 -30.07 4.22
CA GLU A 96 -18.05 -29.79 4.72
C GLU A 96 -17.63 -28.43 4.17
N ALA A 97 -17.38 -27.47 5.05
CA ALA A 97 -16.85 -26.18 4.65
C ALA A 97 -15.64 -26.42 3.75
N PRO A 98 -15.56 -25.76 2.57
CA PRO A 98 -14.51 -26.01 1.61
C PRO A 98 -13.16 -25.88 2.30
N ARG A 99 -12.38 -26.96 2.27
CA ARG A 99 -11.03 -26.96 2.81
C ARG A 99 -10.15 -26.17 1.86
N PHE A 100 -9.68 -25.02 2.31
CA PHE A 100 -8.68 -24.25 1.58
C PHE A 100 -7.34 -25.00 1.60
N PRO A 101 -6.67 -25.16 0.45
CA PRO A 101 -5.34 -25.76 0.37
C PRO A 101 -4.34 -25.00 1.23
N ARG A 102 -3.42 -25.71 1.89
CA ARG A 102 -2.32 -25.08 2.63
C ARG A 102 -1.20 -24.67 1.67
N GLU A 103 -0.40 -23.70 2.09
CA GLU A 103 0.79 -23.27 1.33
C GLU A 103 1.72 -24.46 1.06
N GLY A 104 2.13 -24.63 -0.20
CA GLY A 104 2.91 -25.79 -0.67
C GLY A 104 2.11 -27.09 -0.90
N GLU A 105 0.79 -27.10 -0.69
CA GLU A 105 -0.05 -28.27 -1.00
C GLU A 105 -0.27 -28.36 -2.51
N VAL A 106 0.06 -29.53 -3.07
CA VAL A 106 -0.18 -29.86 -4.47
C VAL A 106 -1.52 -30.57 -4.55
N VAL A 107 -2.47 -30.02 -5.30
CA VAL A 107 -3.76 -30.65 -5.54
C VAL A 107 -3.66 -31.50 -6.79
N ALA A 108 -3.81 -32.80 -6.60
CA ALA A 108 -4.01 -33.74 -7.70
C ALA A 108 -5.46 -33.61 -8.20
N LEU A 109 -5.64 -33.14 -9.43
CA LEU A 109 -6.95 -33.21 -10.08
C LEU A 109 -7.23 -34.67 -10.50
N PRO A 110 -8.47 -35.18 -10.36
CA PRO A 110 -8.80 -36.53 -10.79
C PRO A 110 -8.48 -36.76 -12.27
N GLY A 111 -7.52 -37.64 -12.56
CA GLY A 111 -7.06 -37.93 -13.94
C GLY A 111 -6.31 -36.78 -14.63
N GLY A 112 -5.97 -35.71 -13.89
CA GLY A 112 -5.35 -34.49 -14.42
C GLY A 112 -3.94 -34.23 -13.87
N PRO A 113 -3.34 -33.09 -14.25
CA PRO A 113 -2.04 -32.70 -13.77
C PRO A 113 -2.07 -32.42 -12.26
N LEU A 114 -0.91 -32.61 -11.61
CA LEU A 114 -0.65 -32.07 -10.29
C LEU A 114 -0.64 -30.54 -10.40
N VAL A 115 -1.68 -29.89 -9.85
CA VAL A 115 -1.75 -28.43 -9.80
C VAL A 115 -1.09 -27.99 -8.50
N PRO A 116 -0.06 -27.13 -8.53
CA PRO A 116 0.43 -26.49 -7.33
C PRO A 116 -0.69 -25.57 -6.82
N ALA A 117 -1.50 -26.05 -5.89
CA ALA A 117 -2.68 -25.31 -5.44
C ALA A 117 -2.34 -24.13 -4.52
N ALA A 118 -1.06 -23.94 -4.21
CA ALA A 118 -0.52 -22.75 -3.54
C ALA A 118 1.02 -22.75 -3.60
N SER A 119 1.65 -22.79 -4.79
CA SER A 119 3.12 -22.67 -4.88
C SER A 119 3.63 -21.23 -4.72
N SER A 120 2.74 -20.25 -4.73
CA SER A 120 3.03 -18.86 -4.39
C SER A 120 2.06 -18.43 -3.31
N SER A 121 2.58 -17.82 -2.25
CA SER A 121 1.75 -17.03 -1.36
C SER A 121 1.01 -16.00 -2.24
N THR A 122 -0.31 -16.09 -2.31
CA THR A 122 -1.13 -15.12 -3.05
C THR A 122 -0.81 -13.70 -2.59
N SER A 123 -0.39 -13.54 -1.33
CA SER A 123 0.03 -12.28 -0.73
C SER A 123 1.30 -11.69 -1.38
N SER A 124 2.30 -12.49 -1.74
CA SER A 124 3.51 -11.99 -2.41
C SER A 124 3.21 -11.51 -3.83
N LEU A 125 2.44 -12.30 -4.59
CA LEU A 125 2.00 -11.90 -5.94
C LEU A 125 1.09 -10.66 -5.89
N LEU A 126 0.22 -10.59 -4.88
CA LEU A 126 -0.62 -9.44 -4.62
C LEU A 126 0.22 -8.21 -4.27
N ALA A 127 1.24 -8.36 -3.42
CA ALA A 127 2.14 -7.28 -3.07
C ALA A 127 2.86 -6.71 -4.30
N ASP A 128 3.41 -7.58 -5.15
CA ASP A 128 4.05 -7.16 -6.40
C ASP A 128 3.06 -6.46 -7.35
N SER A 129 1.83 -6.98 -7.43
CA SER A 129 0.76 -6.37 -8.25
C SER A 129 0.40 -4.97 -7.75
N LEU A 130 0.26 -4.81 -6.43
CA LEU A 130 -0.06 -3.53 -5.80
C LEU A 130 1.08 -2.52 -5.96
N LEU A 131 2.34 -2.93 -5.86
CA LEU A 131 3.48 -2.05 -6.12
C LEU A 131 3.53 -1.60 -7.58
N ARG A 132 3.28 -2.49 -8.55
CA ARG A 132 3.17 -2.12 -9.96
C ARG A 132 2.01 -1.15 -10.21
N ALA A 133 0.87 -1.35 -9.55
CA ALA A 133 -0.25 -0.42 -9.62
C ALA A 133 0.12 0.96 -9.07
N LEU A 134 0.88 1.01 -7.97
CA LEU A 134 1.39 2.25 -7.40
C LEU A 134 2.34 2.98 -8.36
N ASP A 135 3.21 2.26 -9.07
CA ASP A 135 4.10 2.86 -10.07
C ASP A 135 3.29 3.49 -11.23
N LEU A 136 2.21 2.85 -11.68
CA LEU A 136 1.29 3.43 -12.66
C LEU A 136 0.57 4.67 -12.13
N HIS A 137 0.23 4.71 -10.85
CA HIS A 137 -0.32 5.92 -10.22
C HIS A 137 0.71 7.05 -10.16
N ALA A 138 1.98 6.74 -9.88
CA ALA A 138 3.05 7.74 -9.92
C ALA A 138 3.28 8.31 -11.33
N VAL A 139 3.14 7.50 -12.38
CA VAL A 139 3.13 7.98 -13.77
C VAL A 139 1.91 8.87 -14.03
N THR A 140 0.73 8.43 -13.58
CA THR A 140 -0.52 9.20 -13.72
C THR A 140 -0.43 10.56 -13.02
N ASP A 141 0.12 10.61 -11.80
CA ASP A 141 0.41 11.84 -11.07
C ASP A 141 1.32 12.78 -11.87
N ASN A 142 2.39 12.25 -12.45
CA ASN A 142 3.31 13.07 -13.23
C ASN A 142 2.68 13.64 -14.51
N LEU A 143 1.74 12.93 -15.13
CA LEU A 143 1.09 13.36 -16.37
C LEU A 143 -0.12 14.29 -16.13
N ALA A 144 -0.94 13.98 -15.12
CA ALA A 144 -2.24 14.63 -14.89
C ALA A 144 -2.36 15.35 -13.54
N GLY A 145 -1.35 15.22 -12.68
CA GLY A 145 -1.34 15.80 -11.34
C GLY A 145 -2.07 14.97 -10.26
N PRO A 146 -2.04 15.44 -8.99
CA PRO A 146 -2.41 14.63 -7.83
C PRO A 146 -3.93 14.51 -7.62
N ARG A 147 -4.75 15.37 -8.25
CA ARG A 147 -6.16 15.56 -7.87
C ARG A 147 -7.01 14.29 -7.95
N ALA A 148 -6.85 13.50 -9.02
CA ALA A 148 -7.61 12.26 -9.18
C ALA A 148 -7.19 11.18 -8.15
N LEU A 149 -5.96 11.28 -7.65
CA LEU A 149 -5.36 10.30 -6.74
C LEU A 149 -5.71 10.56 -5.28
N LEU A 150 -6.13 11.80 -4.93
CA LEU A 150 -6.57 12.17 -3.57
C LEU A 150 -7.70 11.29 -3.04
N ALA A 151 -8.62 10.85 -3.90
CA ALA A 151 -9.68 9.93 -3.50
C ALA A 151 -9.23 8.47 -3.59
N LEU A 152 -8.44 8.11 -4.61
CA LEU A 152 -8.13 6.71 -4.94
C LEU A 152 -7.12 6.07 -3.97
N ILE A 153 -6.03 6.78 -3.66
CA ILE A 153 -4.91 6.21 -2.90
C ILE A 153 -5.31 5.84 -1.46
N PRO A 154 -6.09 6.66 -0.71
CA PRO A 154 -6.55 6.26 0.62
C PRO A 154 -7.41 4.98 0.61
N HIS A 155 -8.22 4.75 -0.43
CA HIS A 155 -9.00 3.53 -0.56
C HIS A 155 -8.12 2.29 -0.80
N GLN A 156 -7.12 2.41 -1.69
CA GLN A 156 -6.19 1.32 -1.94
C GLN A 156 -5.31 1.03 -0.72
N ARG A 157 -4.88 2.06 0.01
CA ARG A 157 -4.14 1.90 1.27
C ARG A 157 -4.95 1.12 2.30
N ARG A 158 -6.22 1.48 2.50
CA ARG A 158 -7.12 0.74 3.42
C ARG A 158 -7.24 -0.74 3.04
N TYR A 159 -7.35 -1.04 1.75
CA TYR A 159 -7.35 -2.42 1.26
C TYR A 159 -6.06 -3.17 1.64
N VAL A 160 -4.89 -2.53 1.50
CA VAL A 160 -3.59 -3.11 1.92
C VAL A 160 -3.60 -3.38 3.44
N GLU A 161 -4.08 -2.44 4.23
CA GLU A 161 -4.14 -2.55 5.71
C GLU A 161 -5.05 -3.70 6.17
N GLU A 162 -6.21 -3.87 5.52
CA GLU A 162 -7.09 -5.00 5.81
C GLU A 162 -6.39 -6.35 5.53
N ARG A 163 -5.65 -6.46 4.43
CA ARG A 163 -4.87 -7.67 4.13
C ARG A 163 -3.71 -7.85 5.09
N LEU A 164 -3.06 -6.77 5.50
CA LEU A 164 -1.95 -6.78 6.47
C LEU A 164 -2.40 -7.30 7.84
N SER A 165 -3.64 -7.03 8.26
CA SER A 165 -4.17 -7.45 9.56
C SER A 165 -4.17 -8.98 9.78
N SER A 166 -4.45 -9.74 8.71
CA SER A 166 -4.49 -11.21 8.72
C SER A 166 -3.17 -11.86 8.29
N ALA A 167 -2.25 -11.11 7.70
CA ALA A 167 -0.97 -11.62 7.21
C ALA A 167 0.01 -11.98 8.34
N ARG A 168 0.88 -12.96 8.08
CA ARG A 168 1.92 -13.46 9.01
C ARG A 168 3.23 -13.72 8.27
N GLY A 169 4.34 -13.80 8.99
CA GLY A 169 5.64 -14.17 8.43
C GLY A 169 6.07 -13.30 7.24
N ALA A 170 6.53 -13.95 6.17
CA ALA A 170 7.02 -13.29 4.96
C ALA A 170 5.94 -12.44 4.25
N ASP A 171 4.68 -12.88 4.27
CA ASP A 171 3.55 -12.16 3.69
C ASP A 171 3.30 -10.84 4.40
N ARG A 172 3.41 -10.85 5.73
CA ARG A 172 3.30 -9.62 6.53
C ARG A 172 4.41 -8.65 6.15
N ALA A 173 5.66 -9.13 6.03
CA ALA A 173 6.79 -8.31 5.64
C ALA A 173 6.60 -7.69 4.24
N ALA A 174 6.10 -8.47 3.26
CA ALA A 174 5.79 -7.96 1.93
C ALA A 174 4.71 -6.88 1.97
N LEU A 175 3.59 -7.13 2.66
CA LEU A 175 2.49 -6.17 2.78
C LEU A 175 2.85 -4.91 3.59
N LEU A 176 3.76 -5.01 4.57
CA LEU A 176 4.30 -3.83 5.26
C LEU A 176 5.05 -2.91 4.30
N ARG A 177 5.85 -3.45 3.37
CA ARG A 177 6.51 -2.63 2.34
C ARG A 177 5.49 -1.97 1.43
N VAL A 178 4.44 -2.68 1.05
CA VAL A 178 3.34 -2.11 0.25
C VAL A 178 2.63 -0.99 1.00
N ALA A 179 2.26 -1.22 2.27
CA ALA A 179 1.59 -0.24 3.10
C ALA A 179 2.44 1.03 3.28
N ALA A 180 3.73 0.87 3.55
CA ALA A 180 4.68 1.97 3.64
C ALA A 180 4.79 2.77 2.33
N ARG A 181 4.86 2.10 1.17
CA ARG A 181 4.91 2.75 -0.15
C ARG A 181 3.61 3.50 -0.48
N TYR A 182 2.45 2.91 -0.18
CA TYR A 182 1.16 3.57 -0.37
C TYR A 182 0.99 4.78 0.54
N ALA A 183 1.36 4.68 1.81
CA ALA A 183 1.31 5.80 2.75
C ALA A 183 2.30 6.92 2.39
N GLU A 184 3.50 6.58 1.88
CA GLU A 184 4.45 7.58 1.37
C GLU A 184 3.91 8.31 0.14
N PHE A 185 3.35 7.58 -0.81
CA PHE A 185 2.78 8.17 -2.02
C PHE A 185 1.51 8.98 -1.73
N GLU A 186 0.67 8.55 -0.78
CA GLU A 186 -0.43 9.35 -0.27
C GLU A 186 0.09 10.67 0.33
N GLY A 187 1.17 10.61 1.11
CA GLY A 187 1.85 11.80 1.63
C GLY A 187 2.31 12.75 0.53
N TRP A 188 2.85 12.22 -0.57
CA TRP A 188 3.19 13.01 -1.75
C TRP A 188 1.99 13.70 -2.40
N VAL A 189 0.91 12.96 -2.62
CA VAL A 189 -0.30 13.47 -3.27
C VAL A 189 -0.90 14.62 -2.44
N TYR A 190 -0.93 14.48 -1.12
CA TYR A 190 -1.34 15.56 -0.21
C TYR A 190 -0.38 16.75 -0.27
N GLN A 191 0.93 16.49 -0.27
CA GLN A 191 1.96 17.53 -0.35
C GLN A 191 1.80 18.37 -1.62
N ASP A 192 1.72 17.73 -2.79
CA ASP A 192 1.60 18.43 -4.07
C ASP A 192 0.22 19.11 -4.25
N SER A 193 -0.77 18.72 -3.44
CA SER A 193 -2.07 19.41 -3.35
C SER A 193 -2.10 20.55 -2.32
N GLY A 194 -1.02 20.74 -1.55
CA GLY A 194 -0.90 21.78 -0.53
C GLY A 194 -1.42 21.41 0.87
N ALA A 195 -1.91 20.18 1.07
CA ALA A 195 -2.40 19.67 2.36
C ALA A 195 -1.23 19.15 3.21
N LEU A 196 -0.34 20.05 3.66
CA LEU A 196 0.93 19.66 4.29
C LEU A 196 0.80 18.90 5.63
N ASP A 197 -0.26 19.16 6.40
CA ASP A 197 -0.48 18.43 7.65
C ASP A 197 -0.96 16.98 7.40
N ASP A 198 -1.84 16.78 6.41
CA ASP A 198 -2.20 15.44 5.92
C ASP A 198 -0.98 14.70 5.35
N ALA A 199 -0.18 15.41 4.54
CA ALA A 199 1.06 14.87 3.98
C ALA A 199 2.02 14.35 5.07
N MET A 200 2.18 15.12 6.15
CA MET A 200 3.01 14.74 7.29
C MET A 200 2.41 13.55 8.07
N ARG A 201 1.09 13.50 8.24
CA ARG A 201 0.41 12.36 8.89
C ARG A 201 0.62 11.06 8.11
N SER A 202 0.32 11.04 6.80
CA SER A 202 0.54 9.85 5.96
C SER A 202 2.01 9.43 5.95
N SER A 203 2.95 10.39 5.94
CA SER A 203 4.38 10.10 6.01
C SER A 203 4.85 9.56 7.38
N HIS A 204 4.15 9.89 8.48
CA HIS A 204 4.38 9.25 9.78
C HIS A 204 3.95 7.79 9.77
N GLU A 205 2.76 7.51 9.25
CA GLU A 205 2.25 6.13 9.12
C GLU A 205 3.19 5.29 8.22
N ALA A 206 3.67 5.87 7.12
CA ALA A 206 4.69 5.25 6.29
C ALA A 206 5.96 4.88 7.07
N SER A 207 6.40 5.77 7.99
CA SER A 207 7.57 5.55 8.84
C SER A 207 7.34 4.41 9.84
N ASP A 208 6.12 4.24 10.34
CA ASP A 208 5.77 3.14 11.25
C ASP A 208 5.91 1.79 10.54
N TYR A 209 5.33 1.67 9.34
CA TYR A 209 5.45 0.47 8.52
C TYR A 209 6.91 0.16 8.12
N ALA A 210 7.67 1.17 7.70
CA ALA A 210 9.07 1.00 7.29
C ALA A 210 9.96 0.53 8.45
N ARG A 211 9.70 1.03 9.66
CA ARG A 211 10.41 0.62 10.87
C ARG A 211 10.07 -0.81 11.27
N GLU A 212 8.81 -1.21 11.16
CA GLU A 212 8.38 -2.57 11.48
C GLU A 212 9.06 -3.61 10.57
N VAL A 213 9.19 -3.33 9.27
CA VAL A 213 9.89 -4.23 8.33
C VAL A 213 11.41 -4.10 8.36
N GLY A 214 11.96 -3.07 9.02
CA GLY A 214 13.40 -2.87 9.17
C GLY A 214 14.13 -2.51 7.87
N ASP A 215 13.41 -1.94 6.88
CA ASP A 215 13.97 -1.60 5.58
C ASP A 215 14.70 -0.25 5.64
N ALA A 216 16.04 -0.28 5.52
CA ALA A 216 16.91 0.89 5.59
C ALA A 216 16.65 1.89 4.45
N SER A 217 16.45 1.38 3.23
CA SER A 217 16.19 2.19 2.03
C SER A 217 14.88 2.94 2.17
N LEU A 218 13.82 2.23 2.58
CA LEU A 218 12.50 2.83 2.78
C LEU A 218 12.48 3.82 3.95
N SER A 219 13.17 3.49 5.05
CA SER A 219 13.31 4.37 6.21
C SER A 219 14.03 5.68 5.84
N SER A 220 15.16 5.59 5.15
CA SER A 220 15.92 6.77 4.69
C SER A 220 15.08 7.63 3.74
N TYR A 221 14.45 7.00 2.76
CA TYR A 221 13.62 7.69 1.77
C TYR A 221 12.44 8.43 2.42
N ILE A 222 11.69 7.79 3.33
CA ILE A 222 10.55 8.43 4.01
C ILE A 222 11.02 9.57 4.92
N LEU A 223 12.16 9.44 5.61
CA LEU A 223 12.73 10.54 6.40
C LEU A 223 13.08 11.74 5.51
N MET A 224 13.64 11.50 4.31
CA MET A 224 13.87 12.54 3.31
C MET A 224 12.55 13.18 2.85
N ARG A 225 11.49 12.40 2.56
CA ARG A 225 10.17 12.93 2.20
C ARG A 225 9.58 13.81 3.29
N ARG A 226 9.66 13.37 4.55
CA ARG A 226 9.23 14.17 5.71
C ARG A 226 10.04 15.45 5.85
N SER A 227 11.34 15.41 5.55
CA SER A 227 12.17 16.62 5.50
C SER A 227 11.66 17.60 4.44
N ASN A 228 11.29 17.13 3.23
CA ASN A 228 10.71 17.98 2.19
C ASN A 228 9.44 18.69 2.69
N ILE A 229 8.50 17.93 3.26
CA ILE A 229 7.22 18.45 3.76
C ILE A 229 7.46 19.46 4.90
N ALA A 230 8.34 19.13 5.86
CA ALA A 230 8.70 20.04 6.94
C ALA A 230 9.36 21.33 6.43
N GLY A 231 10.19 21.23 5.39
CA GLY A 231 10.80 22.37 4.72
C GLY A 231 9.76 23.29 4.09
N GLU A 232 8.84 22.72 3.30
CA GLU A 232 7.72 23.46 2.69
C GLU A 232 6.81 24.11 3.73
N ALA A 233 6.59 23.46 4.87
CA ALA A 233 5.84 24.02 6.01
C ALA A 233 6.61 25.08 6.84
N GLY A 234 7.82 25.47 6.43
CA GLY A 234 8.64 26.46 7.14
C GLY A 234 9.31 25.94 8.44
N ARG A 235 9.18 24.64 8.74
CA ARG A 235 9.74 24.00 9.95
C ARG A 235 11.20 23.59 9.73
N HIS A 236 12.07 24.57 9.42
CA HIS A 236 13.44 24.33 8.92
C HIS A 236 14.33 23.50 9.86
N GLN A 237 14.23 23.69 11.19
CA GLN A 237 14.99 22.89 12.15
C GLN A 237 14.58 21.41 12.13
N LEU A 238 13.28 21.13 11.99
CA LEU A 238 12.77 19.77 11.87
C LEU A 238 13.23 19.15 10.53
N ALA A 239 13.15 19.91 9.44
CA ALA A 239 13.61 19.46 8.13
C ALA A 239 15.09 19.06 8.14
N LEU A 240 15.96 19.84 8.79
CA LEU A 240 17.39 19.52 8.90
C LEU A 240 17.60 18.19 9.64
N ARG A 241 17.00 18.03 10.83
CA ARG A 241 17.15 16.80 11.61
C ARG A 241 16.64 15.56 10.88
N LEU A 242 15.55 15.69 10.12
CA LEU A 242 15.01 14.60 9.32
C LEU A 242 15.95 14.24 8.15
N ALA A 243 16.55 15.23 7.48
CA ALA A 243 17.54 14.99 6.42
C ALA A 243 18.80 14.32 6.98
N GLU A 244 19.31 14.77 8.13
CA GLU A 244 20.45 14.14 8.82
C GLU A 244 20.11 12.70 9.25
N SER A 245 18.89 12.47 9.74
CA SER A 245 18.42 11.12 10.09
C SER A 245 18.33 10.20 8.87
N ALA A 246 17.90 10.72 7.70
CA ALA A 246 17.91 9.96 6.46
C ALA A 246 19.34 9.54 6.07
N LEU A 247 20.32 10.44 6.26
CA LEU A 247 21.73 10.19 5.95
C LEU A 247 22.43 9.29 6.96
N ALA A 248 21.88 9.07 8.16
CA ALA A 248 22.38 8.06 9.09
C ALA A 248 22.30 6.62 8.55
N TYR A 249 21.55 6.41 7.45
CA TYR A 249 21.48 5.13 6.73
C TYR A 249 22.45 5.03 5.56
N SER A 250 23.35 6.00 5.33
CA SER A 250 24.17 6.13 4.11
C SER A 250 24.90 4.85 3.67
N ASP A 251 25.38 4.03 4.62
CA ASP A 251 26.13 2.80 4.31
C ASP A 251 25.23 1.61 3.93
N ARG A 252 23.92 1.77 4.01
CA ARG A 252 22.91 0.70 3.81
C ARG A 252 21.90 1.03 2.70
N ILE A 253 22.11 2.13 1.99
CA ILE A 253 21.22 2.60 0.93
C ILE A 253 22.01 2.80 -0.36
N SER A 254 21.30 2.84 -1.48
CA SER A 254 21.92 3.07 -2.77
C SER A 254 22.49 4.49 -2.91
N PRO A 255 23.45 4.69 -3.84
CA PRO A 255 23.94 6.03 -4.19
C PRO A 255 22.81 7.02 -4.53
N THR A 256 21.79 6.57 -5.26
CA THR A 256 20.64 7.39 -5.67
C THR A 256 19.82 7.88 -4.48
N LEU A 257 19.51 7.01 -3.51
CA LEU A 257 18.79 7.41 -2.30
C LEU A 257 19.63 8.36 -1.44
N ARG A 258 20.94 8.12 -1.35
CA ARG A 258 21.86 9.02 -0.67
C ARG A 258 21.93 10.40 -1.36
N ALA A 259 21.93 10.44 -2.70
CA ALA A 259 21.88 11.69 -3.47
C ALA A 259 20.58 12.47 -3.18
N LEU A 260 19.43 11.81 -3.14
CA LEU A 260 18.15 12.44 -2.80
C LEU A 260 18.12 13.04 -1.40
N ALA A 261 18.72 12.35 -0.41
CA ALA A 261 18.82 12.83 0.96
C ALA A 261 19.79 14.02 1.07
N LEU A 262 20.96 13.96 0.41
CA LEU A 262 21.93 15.06 0.35
C LEU A 262 21.36 16.29 -0.36
N ARG A 263 20.62 16.10 -1.46
CA ARG A 263 19.88 17.17 -2.15
C ARG A 263 18.94 17.89 -1.19
N GLN A 264 18.21 17.14 -0.38
CA GLN A 264 17.29 17.76 0.57
C GLN A 264 18.03 18.46 1.70
N GLN A 265 19.14 17.90 2.19
CA GLN A 265 20.00 18.56 3.16
C GLN A 265 20.54 19.90 2.60
N ALA A 266 20.97 19.92 1.34
CA ALA A 266 21.41 21.12 0.66
C ALA A 266 20.31 22.18 0.59
N HIS A 267 19.08 21.78 0.25
CA HIS A 267 17.93 22.68 0.23
C HIS A 267 17.67 23.34 1.60
N VAL A 268 17.77 22.55 2.68
CA VAL A 268 17.62 23.08 4.05
C VAL A 268 18.75 24.04 4.41
N HIS A 269 20.00 23.73 4.05
CA HIS A 269 21.15 24.64 4.25
C HIS A 269 21.00 25.94 3.47
N ALA A 270 20.55 25.88 2.21
CA ALA A 270 20.30 27.05 1.37
C ALA A 270 19.27 28.00 1.99
N ARG A 271 18.15 27.47 2.50
CA ARG A 271 17.13 28.27 3.21
C ARG A 271 17.65 28.92 4.48
N ARG A 272 18.62 28.29 5.15
CA ARG A 272 19.34 28.84 6.31
C ARG A 272 20.50 29.77 5.92
N ARG A 273 20.69 30.05 4.63
CA ARG A 273 21.77 30.88 4.05
C ARG A 273 23.18 30.33 4.30
N ASP A 274 23.32 29.02 4.54
CA ASP A 274 24.62 28.34 4.62
C ASP A 274 25.05 27.84 3.24
N ALA A 275 25.69 28.73 2.48
CA ALA A 275 26.15 28.43 1.11
C ALA A 275 27.18 27.30 1.08
N GLY A 276 28.12 27.26 2.03
CA GLY A 276 29.21 26.29 2.03
C GLY A 276 28.72 24.87 2.28
N SER A 277 27.80 24.68 3.23
CA SER A 277 27.22 23.35 3.48
C SER A 277 26.28 22.91 2.36
N CYS A 278 25.56 23.85 1.74
CA CYS A 278 24.75 23.58 0.54
C CYS A 278 25.62 23.10 -0.63
N GLU A 279 26.67 23.84 -0.97
CA GLU A 279 27.59 23.51 -2.08
C GLU A 279 28.24 22.13 -1.89
N ARG A 280 28.74 21.83 -0.69
CA ARG A 280 29.32 20.51 -0.38
C ARG A 280 28.32 19.37 -0.54
N ALA A 281 27.10 19.54 -0.02
CA ALA A 281 26.07 18.51 -0.11
C ALA A 281 25.64 18.26 -1.57
N LEU A 282 25.48 19.31 -2.38
CA LEU A 282 25.15 19.18 -3.81
C LEU A 282 26.27 18.52 -4.59
N ALA A 283 27.53 18.87 -4.34
CA ALA A 283 28.68 18.26 -5.03
C ALA A 283 28.70 16.73 -4.85
N VAL A 284 28.49 16.26 -3.62
CA VAL A 284 28.41 14.82 -3.33
C VAL A 284 27.14 14.20 -3.93
N ALA A 285 26.00 14.90 -3.91
CA ALA A 285 24.77 14.41 -4.52
C ALA A 285 24.92 14.19 -6.04
N PHE A 286 25.57 15.10 -6.75
CA PHE A 286 25.81 14.97 -8.19
C PHE A 286 26.71 13.79 -8.52
N ASP A 287 27.86 13.65 -7.84
CA ASP A 287 28.77 12.53 -8.03
C ASP A 287 28.10 11.18 -7.75
N LEU A 288 27.22 11.09 -6.75
CA LEU A 288 26.46 9.87 -6.48
C LEU A 288 25.41 9.55 -7.54
N ALA A 289 24.70 10.56 -8.06
CA ALA A 289 23.66 10.38 -9.07
C ALA A 289 24.23 9.91 -10.43
N GLU A 290 25.51 10.15 -10.70
CA GLU A 290 26.19 9.71 -11.94
C GLU A 290 26.67 8.25 -11.90
N ARG A 291 26.82 7.64 -10.71
CA ARG A 291 27.51 6.34 -10.56
C ARG A 291 26.71 5.12 -10.99
N ALA A 292 25.38 5.14 -10.86
CA ALA A 292 24.47 4.13 -11.43
C ALA A 292 23.01 4.55 -11.19
N PRO A 293 22.19 4.71 -12.24
CA PRO A 293 20.76 4.98 -12.07
C PRO A 293 20.03 3.75 -11.50
N GLU A 294 19.00 4.00 -10.68
CA GLU A 294 18.11 2.97 -10.18
C GLU A 294 17.29 2.33 -11.32
N PRO A 295 16.95 1.03 -11.23
CA PRO A 295 16.04 0.41 -12.19
C PRO A 295 14.64 1.05 -12.10
N SER A 296 13.89 0.98 -13.21
CA SER A 296 12.51 1.49 -13.26
C SER A 296 11.65 0.83 -12.17
N GLY A 297 10.87 1.65 -11.46
CA GLY A 297 10.00 1.23 -10.34
C GLY A 297 10.71 1.14 -8.97
N ALA A 298 12.04 1.24 -8.92
CA ALA A 298 12.75 1.33 -7.66
C ALA A 298 12.55 2.68 -6.98
N LEU A 299 12.73 2.70 -5.65
CA LEU A 299 12.68 3.94 -4.88
C LEU A 299 13.69 4.95 -5.41
N GLY A 300 13.22 6.14 -5.75
CA GLY A 300 14.09 7.20 -6.26
C GLY A 300 14.49 7.07 -7.73
N SER A 301 13.88 6.17 -8.51
CA SER A 301 14.15 6.03 -9.96
C SER A 301 13.89 7.30 -10.78
N TYR A 302 13.12 8.25 -10.24
CA TYR A 302 12.91 9.58 -10.83
C TYR A 302 14.10 10.53 -10.66
N CYS A 303 15.10 10.19 -9.85
CA CYS A 303 16.28 11.01 -9.56
C CYS A 303 17.27 11.01 -10.74
N THR A 304 16.87 11.61 -11.86
CA THR A 304 17.74 11.81 -13.02
C THR A 304 18.72 12.96 -12.77
N PRO A 305 19.84 13.04 -13.50
CA PRO A 305 20.73 14.20 -13.44
C PRO A 305 19.99 15.52 -13.74
N ALA A 306 19.04 15.51 -14.68
CA ALA A 306 18.20 16.67 -14.99
C ALA A 306 17.33 17.06 -13.78
N TYR A 307 16.67 16.09 -13.13
CA TYR A 307 15.89 16.32 -11.91
C TYR A 307 16.74 16.91 -10.79
N LEU A 308 17.93 16.34 -10.54
CA LEU A 308 18.82 16.83 -9.49
C LEU A 308 19.32 18.25 -9.76
N GLN A 309 19.62 18.58 -11.03
CA GLN A 309 19.96 19.94 -11.44
C GLN A 309 18.82 20.94 -11.21
N MET A 310 17.57 20.54 -11.52
CA MET A 310 16.40 21.37 -11.24
C MET A 310 16.24 21.63 -9.73
N GLU A 311 16.42 20.62 -8.90
CA GLU A 311 16.34 20.75 -7.44
C GLU A 311 17.49 21.62 -6.87
N ALA A 312 18.71 21.47 -7.40
CA ALA A 312 19.86 22.29 -7.04
C ALA A 312 19.65 23.77 -7.38
N ALA A 313 18.96 24.07 -8.49
CA ALA A 313 18.67 25.45 -8.89
C ALA A 313 17.82 26.21 -7.87
N ASP A 314 16.91 25.51 -7.18
CA ASP A 314 16.13 26.11 -6.08
C ASP A 314 17.06 26.57 -4.94
N CYS A 315 18.11 25.80 -4.64
CA CYS A 315 19.12 26.19 -3.66
C CYS A 315 19.85 27.47 -4.08
N TRP A 316 20.19 27.60 -5.36
CA TRP A 316 20.84 28.82 -5.88
C TRP A 316 19.93 30.05 -5.84
N ILE A 317 18.63 29.88 -6.09
CA ILE A 317 17.64 30.95 -5.90
C ILE A 317 17.60 31.38 -4.43
N GLU A 318 17.50 30.41 -3.50
CA GLU A 318 17.51 30.68 -2.06
C GLU A 318 18.84 31.27 -1.57
N LEU A 319 19.96 31.04 -2.25
CA LEU A 319 21.26 31.65 -1.92
C LEU A 319 21.48 33.00 -2.61
N GLY A 320 20.52 33.51 -3.38
CA GLY A 320 20.65 34.79 -4.08
C GLY A 320 21.62 34.73 -5.26
N ARG A 321 21.77 33.56 -5.89
CA ARG A 321 22.59 33.30 -7.09
C ARG A 321 21.72 32.96 -8.32
N PRO A 322 20.90 33.90 -8.80
CA PRO A 322 19.93 33.65 -9.87
C PRO A 322 20.59 33.22 -11.19
N GLU A 323 21.74 33.77 -11.56
CA GLU A 323 22.40 33.41 -12.83
C GLU A 323 22.88 31.95 -12.85
N VAL A 324 23.38 31.45 -11.71
CA VAL A 324 23.73 30.03 -11.55
C VAL A 324 22.49 29.15 -11.66
N ALA A 325 21.38 29.58 -11.05
CA ALA A 325 20.09 28.88 -11.15
C ALA A 325 19.58 28.82 -12.60
N ILE A 326 19.62 29.93 -13.34
CA ILE A 326 19.17 30.02 -14.74
C ILE A 326 19.98 29.06 -15.61
N GLY A 327 21.32 29.06 -15.48
CA GLY A 327 22.19 28.14 -16.22
C GLY A 327 21.86 26.68 -15.95
N ALA A 328 21.71 26.31 -14.67
CA ALA A 328 21.36 24.95 -14.26
C ALA A 328 19.98 24.52 -14.80
N LEU A 329 18.97 25.39 -14.71
CA LEU A 329 17.60 25.11 -15.18
C LEU A 329 17.53 24.97 -16.70
N ARG A 330 18.24 25.81 -17.47
CA ARG A 330 18.33 25.66 -18.93
C ARG A 330 18.99 24.34 -19.33
N GLY A 331 20.09 23.97 -18.67
CA GLY A 331 20.76 22.69 -18.91
C GLY A 331 19.88 21.50 -18.56
N SER A 332 19.12 21.61 -17.46
CA SER A 332 18.14 20.60 -17.03
C SER A 332 17.00 20.45 -18.05
N LEU A 333 16.38 21.56 -18.48
CA LEU A 333 15.28 21.57 -19.46
C LEU A 333 15.69 20.96 -20.81
N ALA A 334 16.94 21.16 -21.26
CA ALA A 334 17.45 20.60 -22.51
C ALA A 334 17.50 19.06 -22.52
N ARG A 335 17.47 18.41 -21.35
CA ARG A 335 17.49 16.95 -21.18
C ARG A 335 16.19 16.41 -20.58
N TRP A 336 15.15 17.24 -20.51
CA TRP A 336 13.92 16.87 -19.78
C TRP A 336 13.09 15.87 -20.56
N GLU A 337 12.64 14.81 -19.90
CA GLU A 337 11.84 13.77 -20.53
C GLU A 337 10.33 14.11 -20.50
N PRO A 338 9.57 13.83 -21.57
CA PRO A 338 8.16 14.21 -21.67
C PRO A 338 7.24 13.59 -20.61
N GLN A 339 7.59 12.42 -20.04
CA GLN A 339 6.74 11.77 -19.04
C GLN A 339 6.69 12.51 -17.69
N TYR A 340 7.64 13.41 -17.41
CA TYR A 340 7.69 14.19 -16.16
C TYR A 340 7.02 15.55 -16.32
N ARG A 341 5.75 15.57 -16.77
CA ARG A 341 5.02 16.79 -17.15
C ARG A 341 4.78 17.74 -15.96
N ARG A 342 4.40 17.21 -14.80
CA ARG A 342 4.22 17.99 -13.56
C ARG A 342 5.54 18.62 -13.11
N ASP A 343 6.63 17.84 -13.07
CA ASP A 343 7.95 18.38 -12.68
C ASP A 343 8.56 19.30 -13.76
N LEU A 344 8.19 19.16 -15.04
CA LEU A 344 8.49 20.19 -16.05
C LEU A 344 7.87 21.53 -15.66
N GLY A 345 6.63 21.52 -15.15
CA GLY A 345 5.97 22.70 -14.59
C GLY A 345 6.77 23.31 -13.43
N VAL A 346 7.29 22.49 -12.51
CA VAL A 346 8.15 22.93 -11.41
C VAL A 346 9.45 23.56 -11.94
N CYS A 347 10.09 22.93 -12.91
CA CYS A 347 11.33 23.42 -13.52
C CYS A 347 11.12 24.79 -14.20
N LEU A 348 10.05 24.94 -14.98
CA LEU A 348 9.69 26.22 -15.62
C LEU A 348 9.34 27.30 -14.58
N ALA A 349 8.59 26.96 -13.54
CA ALA A 349 8.24 27.90 -12.49
C ALA A 349 9.48 28.38 -11.71
N ARG A 350 10.44 27.48 -11.43
CA ARG A 350 11.74 27.84 -10.85
C ARG A 350 12.56 28.73 -11.79
N LEU A 351 12.53 28.48 -13.10
CA LEU A 351 13.25 29.32 -14.08
C LEU A 351 12.66 30.74 -14.14
N SER A 352 11.34 30.84 -14.17
CA SER A 352 10.63 32.13 -14.06
C SER A 352 11.00 32.87 -12.76
N LEU A 353 11.04 32.15 -11.63
CA LEU A 353 11.45 32.72 -10.34
C LEU A 353 12.91 33.17 -10.34
N ALA A 354 13.82 32.41 -10.95
CA ALA A 354 15.23 32.77 -11.07
C ALA A 354 15.41 34.05 -11.90
N HIS A 355 14.70 34.19 -13.03
CA HIS A 355 14.70 35.42 -13.82
C HIS A 355 14.17 36.63 -13.02
N ALA A 356 13.07 36.47 -12.27
CA ALA A 356 12.57 37.52 -11.40
C ALA A 356 13.57 37.86 -10.27
N ALA A 357 14.26 36.87 -9.71
CA ALA A 357 15.28 37.08 -8.70
C ALA A 357 16.53 37.82 -9.24
N GLY A 358 16.90 37.56 -10.50
CA GLY A 358 17.99 38.20 -11.25
C GLY A 358 17.61 39.53 -11.93
N SER A 359 16.48 40.13 -11.55
CA SER A 359 16.00 41.40 -12.10
C SER A 359 15.68 41.40 -13.61
N GLN A 360 15.23 40.27 -14.15
CA GLN A 360 14.85 40.09 -15.56
C GLN A 360 13.32 39.87 -15.69
N PRO A 361 12.48 40.92 -15.52
CA PRO A 361 11.04 40.76 -15.41
C PRO A 361 10.37 40.27 -16.70
N GLU A 362 10.90 40.63 -17.86
CA GLU A 362 10.40 40.20 -19.17
C GLU A 362 10.50 38.68 -19.33
N HIS A 363 11.71 38.13 -19.18
CA HIS A 363 11.96 36.69 -19.22
C HIS A 363 11.18 35.93 -18.13
N ALA A 364 11.04 36.51 -16.93
CA ALA A 364 10.24 35.90 -15.87
C ALA A 364 8.79 35.68 -16.32
N VAL A 365 8.17 36.69 -16.94
CA VAL A 365 6.80 36.61 -17.43
C VAL A 365 6.68 35.70 -18.65
N GLU A 366 7.64 35.75 -19.58
CA GLU A 366 7.69 34.88 -20.77
C GLU A 366 7.67 33.40 -20.36
N VAL A 367 8.57 33.00 -19.46
CA VAL A 367 8.63 31.62 -18.94
C VAL A 367 7.37 31.28 -18.15
N ALA A 368 6.80 32.22 -17.39
CA ALA A 368 5.56 32.01 -16.66
C ALA A 368 4.38 31.68 -17.60
N ARG A 369 4.29 32.32 -18.79
CA ARG A 369 3.25 31.99 -19.78
C ARG A 369 3.31 30.53 -20.20
N SER A 370 4.51 30.01 -20.48
CA SER A 370 4.70 28.60 -20.86
C SER A 370 4.40 27.62 -19.72
N CYS A 371 4.47 28.07 -18.46
CA CYS A 371 4.19 27.25 -17.28
C CYS A 371 2.70 27.18 -16.92
N VAL A 372 1.92 28.24 -17.17
CA VAL A 372 0.53 28.36 -16.67
C VAL A 372 -0.41 27.27 -17.20
N ALA A 373 -0.27 26.86 -18.47
CA ALA A 373 -1.08 25.78 -19.04
C ALA A 373 -0.82 24.45 -18.29
N LEU A 374 0.44 24.13 -18.01
CA LEU A 374 0.83 22.96 -17.23
C LEU A 374 0.31 23.04 -15.79
N ALA A 375 0.38 24.22 -15.16
CA ALA A 375 -0.17 24.43 -13.83
C ALA A 375 -1.69 24.26 -13.78
N ALA A 376 -2.40 24.68 -14.83
CA ALA A 376 -3.86 24.56 -14.93
C ALA A 376 -4.32 23.11 -15.15
N GLU A 377 -3.58 22.34 -15.95
CA GLU A 377 -3.84 20.92 -16.20
C GLU A 377 -3.53 20.06 -14.97
N THR A 378 -2.32 20.19 -14.43
CA THR A 378 -1.85 19.34 -13.32
C THR A 378 -2.41 19.76 -11.97
N ARG A 379 -2.81 21.03 -11.81
CA ARG A 379 -3.25 21.60 -10.53
C ARG A 379 -2.25 21.39 -9.37
N SER A 380 -0.96 21.29 -9.69
CA SER A 380 0.09 21.19 -8.68
C SER A 380 0.20 22.46 -7.85
N HIS A 381 -0.01 22.35 -6.55
CA HIS A 381 0.14 23.45 -5.60
C HIS A 381 1.57 23.99 -5.59
N ARG A 382 2.58 23.11 -5.74
CA ARG A 382 4.00 23.51 -5.76
C ARG A 382 4.30 24.45 -6.93
N VAL A 383 3.77 24.15 -8.11
CA VAL A 383 3.91 25.01 -9.30
C VAL A 383 3.21 26.36 -9.08
N ILE A 384 1.97 26.34 -8.58
CA ILE A 384 1.18 27.55 -8.31
C ILE A 384 1.87 28.43 -7.25
N ALA A 385 2.42 27.84 -6.20
CA ALA A 385 3.14 28.55 -5.15
C ALA A 385 4.41 29.24 -5.69
N LEU A 386 5.18 28.56 -6.54
CA LEU A 386 6.34 29.15 -7.21
C LEU A 386 5.95 30.33 -8.11
N LEU A 387 4.90 30.18 -8.94
CA LEU A 387 4.39 31.28 -9.76
C LEU A 387 3.88 32.44 -8.91
N THR A 388 3.29 32.18 -7.75
CA THR A 388 2.89 33.24 -6.81
C THR A 388 4.11 34.02 -6.30
N ARG A 389 5.20 33.32 -5.95
CA ARG A 389 6.48 33.94 -5.56
C ARG A 389 7.08 34.82 -6.67
N VAL A 390 6.92 34.44 -7.95
CA VAL A 390 7.31 35.28 -9.09
C VAL A 390 6.58 36.62 -9.03
N GLY A 391 5.27 36.59 -8.85
CA GLY A 391 4.45 37.80 -8.71
C GLY A 391 4.90 38.69 -7.54
N ASP A 392 5.20 38.10 -6.39
CA ASP A 392 5.69 38.84 -5.21
C ASP A 392 7.04 39.50 -5.48
N ARG A 393 7.93 38.82 -6.20
CA ARG A 393 9.23 39.36 -6.58
C ARG A 393 9.09 40.53 -7.56
N LEU A 394 8.22 40.41 -8.57
CA LEU A 394 7.92 41.49 -9.51
C LEU A 394 7.32 42.72 -8.81
N ARG A 395 6.47 42.54 -7.79
CA ARG A 395 5.97 43.64 -6.93
C ARG A 395 7.08 44.32 -6.16
N THR A 396 7.99 43.53 -5.56
CA THR A 396 9.16 44.05 -4.84
C THR A 396 10.02 44.95 -5.74
N MET A 397 10.15 44.58 -7.02
CA MET A 397 10.91 45.34 -8.02
C MET A 397 10.13 46.50 -8.68
N ARG A 398 8.83 46.65 -8.39
CA ARG A 398 7.93 47.65 -9.00
C ARG A 398 7.80 47.53 -10.54
N ALA A 399 7.83 46.31 -11.08
CA ALA A 399 7.72 46.03 -12.52
C ALA A 399 6.25 46.11 -13.02
N GLY A 400 5.68 47.31 -13.09
CA GLY A 400 4.23 47.55 -13.25
C GLY A 400 3.49 46.74 -14.34
N GLU A 401 3.98 46.74 -15.58
CA GLU A 401 3.36 45.99 -16.68
C GLU A 401 3.43 44.47 -16.48
N HIS A 402 4.58 43.99 -16.00
CA HIS A 402 4.84 42.59 -15.73
C HIS A 402 3.98 42.06 -14.57
N ILE A 403 3.73 42.89 -13.55
CA ILE A 403 2.80 42.57 -12.45
C ILE A 403 1.38 42.32 -13.00
N ARG A 404 0.85 43.25 -13.81
CA ARG A 404 -0.49 43.10 -14.40
C ARG A 404 -0.62 41.85 -15.27
N THR A 405 0.43 41.56 -16.04
CA THR A 405 0.49 40.34 -16.86
C THR A 405 0.47 39.10 -15.97
N MET A 406 1.32 39.05 -14.94
CA MET A 406 1.39 37.92 -14.03
C MET A 406 0.05 37.68 -13.31
N GLU A 407 -0.65 38.74 -12.89
CA GLU A 407 -1.97 38.63 -12.26
C GLU A 407 -3.03 38.08 -13.20
N THR A 408 -2.97 38.44 -14.49
CA THR A 408 -3.82 37.85 -15.52
C THR A 408 -3.54 36.37 -15.68
N LEU A 409 -2.27 35.97 -15.73
CA LEU A 409 -1.85 34.57 -15.87
C LEU A 409 -2.24 33.71 -14.67
N LEU A 410 -2.21 34.25 -13.46
CA LEU A 410 -2.55 33.52 -12.23
C LEU A 410 -4.07 33.40 -11.99
N ARG A 411 -4.90 34.23 -12.64
CA ARG A 411 -6.35 34.28 -12.40
C ARG A 411 -7.04 32.91 -12.58
N PRO A 412 -6.82 32.14 -13.68
CA PRO A 412 -7.47 30.84 -13.87
C PRO A 412 -7.08 29.82 -12.80
N LEU A 413 -5.84 29.89 -12.29
CA LEU A 413 -5.31 28.98 -11.29
C LEU A 413 -5.96 29.20 -9.91
N ARG A 414 -6.32 30.45 -9.59
CA ARG A 414 -7.01 30.80 -8.34
C ARG A 414 -8.48 30.39 -8.34
N LEU A 415 -9.19 30.64 -9.43
CA LEU A 415 -10.62 30.32 -9.55
C LEU A 415 -10.87 28.80 -9.44
N GLY A 416 -9.93 27.99 -9.90
CA GLY A 416 -10.00 26.54 -9.80
C GLY A 416 -9.77 25.94 -8.40
N THR A 417 -9.37 26.73 -7.40
CA THR A 417 -9.19 26.30 -6.00
C THR A 417 -10.43 26.52 -5.14
N GLY A 418 -11.45 27.21 -5.65
CA GLY A 418 -12.60 27.71 -4.88
C GLY A 418 -13.89 26.88 -4.91
N GLU A 419 -13.94 25.68 -5.51
CA GLU A 419 -15.22 24.95 -5.64
C GLU A 419 -15.26 23.58 -4.95
N ARG A 420 -16.23 23.53 -4.01
CA ARG A 420 -16.90 22.41 -3.32
C ARG A 420 -16.23 21.86 -2.06
N GLY A 421 -16.33 22.63 -0.99
CA GLY A 421 -16.65 22.05 0.31
C GLY A 421 -17.98 21.29 0.18
N VAL A 422 -17.92 19.96 0.31
CA VAL A 422 -19.11 19.13 0.42
C VAL A 422 -19.74 19.48 1.77
N HIS A 423 -20.89 20.14 1.72
CA HIS A 423 -21.75 20.28 2.87
C HIS A 423 -22.09 18.89 3.40
N ASP A 424 -21.78 18.71 4.67
CA ASP A 424 -22.24 17.63 5.52
C ASP A 424 -23.77 17.48 5.39
N HIS A 425 -24.21 16.36 4.84
CA HIS A 425 -25.59 15.89 5.00
C HIS A 425 -25.56 14.72 5.98
N HIS A 426 -25.29 15.03 7.24
CA HIS A 426 -25.75 14.24 8.36
C HIS A 426 -27.28 14.34 8.42
N GLY A 427 -27.94 13.47 7.66
CA GLY A 427 -29.34 13.12 7.85
C GLY A 427 -29.46 12.30 9.13
N ASP A 428 -29.95 12.97 10.16
CA ASP A 428 -30.29 12.48 11.48
C ASP A 428 -31.25 11.27 11.41
N VAL A 429 -30.79 10.10 11.87
CA VAL A 429 -31.64 8.95 12.16
C VAL A 429 -31.96 8.98 13.65
N ARG A 430 -33.08 9.62 14.02
CA ARG A 430 -33.82 9.35 15.26
C ARG A 430 -35.32 9.71 15.11
N ARG A 431 -36.13 8.72 14.72
CA ARG A 431 -37.26 8.17 15.49
C ARG A 431 -38.03 7.16 14.65
#